data_AF-A0A2V1HSA7-F1
#
_entry.id   AF-A0A2V1HSA7-F1
#
_cell.length_a   1.000
_cell.length_b   1.000
_cell.length_c   1.000
_cell.angle_alpha   90.00
_cell.angle_beta   90.00
_cell.angle_gamma   90.00
#
_symmetry.space_group_name_H-M   'P 1'
#
loop_
_entity.id
_entity.type
_entity.pdbx_description
1 polymer ?
#
loop_
_entity_poly.entity_id
_entity_poly.type
_entity_poly.pdbx_seq_one_letter_code
_entity_poly.pdbx_strand_id
1 'polypeptide(L)'
;MSPEKNVQRIMWTGTIWFAAAAASVAAFTGLLLASGWRPALLPPADQIVWWVGALVVVLSLGLIGWSGCPILEVDVPTADHNKTKTMQFGTAMFIIGGAIAIFAVLLGPAA
;
A
#
# COMPACT_ATOMS: atom_id res chain seq x y z
N MET A 1 -17.44 -25.05 -2.15
CA MET A 1 -15.97 -25.24 -2.25
C MET A 1 -15.52 -26.04 -1.06
N SER A 2 -14.52 -26.91 -1.20
CA SER A 2 -13.90 -27.53 -0.01
C SER A 2 -13.22 -26.43 0.83
N PRO A 3 -13.14 -26.59 2.16
CA PRO A 3 -12.50 -25.61 3.06
C PRO A 3 -11.08 -25.23 2.61
N GLU A 4 -10.29 -26.20 2.15
CA GLU A 4 -8.93 -26.01 1.63
C GLU A 4 -8.87 -25.08 0.41
N LYS A 5 -9.82 -25.22 -0.53
CA LYS A 5 -9.88 -24.36 -1.72
C LYS A 5 -10.21 -22.91 -1.36
N ASN A 6 -11.05 -22.70 -0.35
CA ASN A 6 -11.36 -21.35 0.13
C ASN A 6 -10.15 -20.69 0.80
N VAL A 7 -9.42 -21.42 1.65
CA VAL A 7 -8.19 -20.95 2.29
C VAL A 7 -7.12 -20.58 1.26
N GLN A 8 -6.88 -21.44 0.27
CA GLN A 8 -5.92 -21.15 -0.80
C GLN A 8 -6.30 -19.91 -1.61
N ARG A 9 -7.59 -19.75 -1.96
CA ARG A 9 -8.08 -18.54 -2.65
C ARG A 9 -7.80 -17.28 -1.82
N ILE A 10 -8.07 -17.34 -0.52
CA ILE A 10 -7.85 -16.24 0.41
C ILE A 10 -6.36 -15.88 0.47
N MET A 11 -5.47 -16.87 0.60
CA MET A 11 -4.02 -16.62 0.61
C MET A 11 -3.53 -16.02 -0.71
N TRP A 12 -3.83 -16.66 -1.84
CA TRP A 12 -3.34 -16.23 -3.16
C TRP A 12 -3.78 -14.82 -3.52
N THR A 13 -5.04 -14.48 -3.28
CA THR A 13 -5.54 -13.13 -3.55
C THR A 13 -4.80 -12.08 -2.72
N GLY A 14 -4.58 -12.34 -1.42
CA GLY A 14 -3.81 -11.43 -0.57
C GLY A 14 -2.38 -11.24 -1.08
N THR A 15 -1.70 -12.33 -1.41
CA THR A 15 -0.34 -12.31 -1.96
C THR A 15 -0.23 -11.53 -3.26
N ILE A 16 -1.15 -11.74 -4.21
CA ILE A 16 -1.14 -11.04 -5.50
C ILE A 16 -1.32 -9.54 -5.30
N TRP A 17 -2.27 -9.13 -4.45
CA TRP A 17 -2.50 -7.72 -4.17
C TRP A 17 -1.33 -7.06 -3.45
N PHE A 18 -0.74 -7.74 -2.47
CA PHE A 18 0.45 -7.24 -1.78
C PHE A 18 1.63 -7.08 -2.75
N ALA A 19 1.90 -8.09 -3.57
CA ALA A 19 2.96 -8.06 -4.56
C ALA A 19 2.76 -6.93 -5.57
N ALA A 20 1.55 -6.74 -6.07
CA ALA A 20 1.23 -5.65 -7.00
C ALA A 20 1.44 -4.27 -6.38
N ALA A 21 0.98 -4.06 -5.14
CA ALA A 21 1.15 -2.80 -4.43
C ALA A 21 2.62 -2.50 -4.13
N ALA A 22 3.37 -3.50 -3.61
CA ALA A 22 4.79 -3.37 -3.32
C ALA A 22 5.62 -3.11 -4.59
N ALA A 23 5.35 -3.85 -5.67
CA ALA A 23 6.03 -3.66 -6.95
C ALA A 23 5.75 -2.28 -7.55
N SER A 24 4.52 -1.77 -7.43
CA SER A 24 4.16 -0.43 -7.90
C SER A 24 4.92 0.66 -7.15
N VAL A 25 5.02 0.55 -5.83
CA VAL A 25 5.81 1.47 -4.98
C VAL A 25 7.29 1.39 -5.34
N ALA A 26 7.84 0.18 -5.49
CA ALA A 26 9.23 -0.03 -5.85
C ALA A 26 9.56 0.54 -7.23
N ALA A 27 8.70 0.33 -8.22
CA ALA A 27 8.88 0.85 -9.57
C ALA A 27 8.85 2.39 -9.59
N PHE A 28 7.82 2.99 -8.99
CA PHE A 28 7.68 4.45 -8.97
C PHE A 28 8.80 5.14 -8.17
N THR A 29 9.01 4.69 -6.93
CA THR A 29 10.02 5.29 -6.04
C THR A 29 11.44 5.00 -6.54
N GLY A 30 11.68 3.80 -7.09
CA GLY A 30 12.96 3.44 -7.68
C GLY A 30 13.34 4.34 -8.85
N LEU A 31 12.40 4.62 -9.75
CA LEU A 31 12.63 5.54 -10.87
C LEU A 31 12.87 6.99 -10.40
N LEU A 32 12.11 7.48 -9.42
CA LEU A 32 12.34 8.79 -8.79
C LEU A 32 13.74 8.88 -8.17
N LEU A 33 14.12 7.88 -7.38
CA LEU A 33 15.43 7.88 -6.73
C LEU A 33 16.58 7.78 -7.75
N ALA A 34 16.39 7.00 -8.81
CA ALA A 34 17.34 6.86 -9.92
C ALA A 34 17.50 8.15 -10.73
N SER A 35 16.45 8.98 -10.85
CA SER A 35 16.54 10.29 -11.50
C SER A 35 17.24 11.35 -10.64
N GLY A 36 17.69 10.99 -9.42
CA GLY A 36 18.29 11.93 -8.47
C GLY A 36 17.27 12.69 -7.62
N TRP A 37 15.97 12.46 -7.78
CA TRP A 37 14.95 13.12 -6.97
C TRP A 37 15.06 12.69 -5.51
N ARG A 38 14.89 13.63 -4.58
CA ARG A 38 14.84 13.39 -3.14
C ARG A 38 13.72 14.26 -2.53
N PRO A 39 13.06 13.80 -1.46
CA PRO A 39 12.07 14.61 -0.75
C PRO A 39 12.64 15.97 -0.30
N ALA A 40 13.92 16.00 0.08
CA ALA A 40 14.62 17.22 0.51
C ALA A 40 14.71 18.34 -0.56
N LEU A 41 14.39 18.06 -1.82
CA LEU A 41 14.36 19.05 -2.90
C LEU A 41 13.05 19.87 -2.92
N LEU A 42 12.02 19.44 -2.17
CA LEU A 42 10.75 20.15 -2.07
C LEU A 42 10.83 21.31 -1.06
N PRO A 43 9.99 22.37 -1.20
CA PRO A 43 9.75 23.32 -0.12
C PRO A 43 9.32 22.61 1.18
N PRO A 44 9.58 23.17 2.37
CA PRO A 44 9.29 22.51 3.65
C PRO A 44 7.83 22.04 3.81
N ALA A 45 6.86 22.81 3.31
CA ALA A 45 5.44 22.43 3.36
C ALA A 45 5.16 21.18 2.50
N ASP A 46 5.71 21.12 1.29
CA ASP A 46 5.49 20.02 0.35
C ASP A 46 6.26 18.76 0.78
N GLN A 47 7.38 18.91 1.49
CA GLN A 47 8.05 17.79 2.15
C GLN A 47 7.13 17.09 3.14
N ILE A 48 6.39 17.85 3.96
CA ILE A 48 5.43 17.28 4.92
C ILE A 48 4.33 16.54 4.17
N VAL A 49 3.78 17.13 3.11
CA VAL A 49 2.75 16.49 2.28
C VAL A 49 3.25 15.17 1.70
N TRP A 50 4.48 15.14 1.17
CA TRP A 50 5.09 13.92 0.64
C TRP A 50 5.22 12.83 1.70
N TRP A 51 5.74 13.17 2.89
CA TRP A 51 5.91 12.20 3.98
C TRP A 51 4.59 11.68 4.54
N VAL A 52 3.55 12.52 4.60
CA VAL A 52 2.19 12.08 4.97
C VAL A 52 1.67 11.09 3.95
N GLY A 53 1.78 11.40 2.64
CA GLY A 53 1.38 10.48 1.58
C GLY A 53 2.14 9.15 1.65
N ALA A 54 3.46 9.21 1.82
CA ALA A 54 4.31 8.03 1.96
C ALA A 54 3.94 7.17 3.18
N LEU A 55 3.69 7.78 4.35
CA LEU A 55 3.25 7.07 5.55
C LEU A 55 1.92 6.35 5.32
N VAL A 56 0.96 7.01 4.67
CA VAL A 56 -0.34 6.41 4.33
C VAL A 56 -0.15 5.20 3.39
N VAL A 57 0.75 5.28 2.41
CA VAL A 57 1.10 4.14 1.53
C VAL A 57 1.74 3.01 2.34
N VAL A 58 2.65 3.29 3.27
CA VAL A 58 3.26 2.25 4.11
C VAL A 58 2.21 1.52 4.95
N LEU A 59 1.30 2.26 5.58
CA LEU A 59 0.19 1.68 6.35
C LEU A 59 -0.72 0.83 5.45
N SER A 60 -0.96 1.28 4.21
CA SER A 60 -1.74 0.50 3.23
C SER A 60 -1.10 -0.85 2.90
N LEU A 61 0.23 -0.90 2.71
CA LEU A 61 0.96 -2.14 2.46
C LEU A 61 0.89 -3.08 3.67
N GLY A 62 0.97 -2.53 4.88
CA GLY A 62 0.77 -3.28 6.11
C GLY A 62 -0.60 -3.95 6.18
N LEU A 63 -1.67 -3.22 5.84
CA LEU A 63 -3.05 -3.73 5.83
C LEU A 63 -3.28 -4.80 4.75
N ILE A 64 -2.77 -4.57 3.54
CA ILE A 64 -2.88 -5.52 2.43
C ILE A 64 -2.08 -6.79 2.76
N GLY A 65 -0.87 -6.65 3.31
CA GLY A 65 -0.05 -7.77 3.77
C GLY A 65 -0.73 -8.56 4.89
N TRP A 66 -1.29 -7.85 5.87
CA TRP A 66 -2.06 -8.46 6.96
C TRP A 66 -3.26 -9.25 6.45
N SER A 67 -3.87 -8.90 5.32
CA SER A 67 -5.05 -9.61 4.79
C SER A 67 -4.83 -11.12 4.52
N GLY A 68 -3.57 -11.58 4.44
CA GLY A 68 -3.21 -13.01 4.31
C GLY A 68 -3.01 -13.75 5.64
N CYS A 69 -2.79 -13.06 6.76
CA CYS A 69 -2.38 -13.65 8.05
C CYS A 69 -3.52 -14.19 8.94
N PRO A 70 -4.72 -13.56 9.03
CA PRO A 70 -5.79 -13.97 9.97
C PRO A 70 -6.26 -15.41 9.83
N ILE A 71 -6.11 -16.02 8.65
CA ILE A 71 -6.54 -17.40 8.40
C ILE A 71 -5.80 -18.43 9.28
N LEU A 72 -4.68 -18.03 9.88
CA LEU A 72 -3.88 -18.85 10.79
C LEU A 72 -4.25 -18.63 12.28
N GLU A 73 -4.97 -17.56 12.60
CA GLU A 73 -5.21 -17.11 13.99
C GLU A 73 -6.68 -17.26 14.40
N VAL A 74 -7.62 -17.07 13.47
CA VAL A 74 -9.07 -17.06 13.75
C VAL A 74 -9.85 -18.01 12.85
N ASP A 75 -11.12 -18.23 13.15
CA ASP A 75 -12.02 -19.04 12.33
C ASP A 75 -12.22 -18.45 10.92
N VAL A 76 -12.58 -19.31 9.96
CA VAL A 76 -12.68 -18.95 8.54
C VAL A 76 -13.66 -17.78 8.29
N PRO A 77 -14.88 -17.75 8.84
CA PRO A 77 -15.77 -16.58 8.73
C PRO A 77 -15.14 -15.27 9.23
N THR A 78 -14.50 -15.28 10.40
CA THR A 78 -13.84 -14.09 10.95
C THR A 78 -12.65 -13.66 10.09
N ALA A 79 -11.85 -14.60 9.60
CA ALA A 79 -10.73 -14.33 8.71
C ALA A 79 -11.17 -13.68 7.39
N ASP A 80 -12.25 -14.17 6.77
CA ASP A 80 -12.78 -13.65 5.50
C ASP A 80 -13.33 -12.22 5.65
N HIS A 81 -14.01 -11.95 6.78
CA HIS A 81 -14.49 -10.60 7.11
C HIS A 81 -13.32 -9.63 7.34
N ASN A 82 -12.34 -10.01 8.16
CA ASN A 82 -11.17 -9.18 8.43
C ASN A 82 -10.38 -8.89 7.15
N LYS A 83 -10.15 -9.91 6.32
CA LYS A 83 -9.53 -9.77 5.00
C LYS A 83 -10.25 -8.74 4.15
N THR A 84 -11.57 -8.84 4.05
CA THR A 84 -12.36 -7.92 3.21
C THR A 84 -12.17 -6.47 3.66
N LYS A 85 -12.24 -6.22 4.97
CA LYS A 85 -12.03 -4.89 5.55
C LYS A 85 -10.61 -4.36 5.33
N THR A 86 -9.59 -5.17 5.62
CA THR A 86 -8.19 -4.73 5.47
C THR A 86 -7.80 -4.54 4.01
N MET A 87 -8.36 -5.33 3.10
CA MET A 87 -8.21 -5.14 1.66
C MET A 87 -8.86 -3.83 1.20
N GLN A 88 -10.13 -3.60 1.53
CA GLN A 88 -10.83 -2.38 1.11
C GLN A 88 -10.17 -1.12 1.67
N PHE A 89 -9.87 -1.12 2.98
CA PHE A 89 -9.24 0.01 3.64
C PHE A 89 -7.79 0.21 3.17
N GLY A 90 -7.04 -0.88 3.03
CA GLY A 90 -5.68 -0.87 2.47
C GLY A 90 -5.67 -0.30 1.05
N THR A 91 -6.52 -0.79 0.14
CA THR A 91 -6.60 -0.23 -1.22
C THR A 91 -6.98 1.24 -1.23
N ALA A 92 -7.94 1.67 -0.41
CA ALA A 92 -8.31 3.08 -0.31
C ALA A 92 -7.13 3.95 0.17
N MET A 93 -6.41 3.51 1.20
CA MET A 93 -5.21 4.19 1.68
C MET A 93 -4.10 4.23 0.63
N PHE A 94 -3.90 3.15 -0.12
CA PHE A 94 -2.90 3.11 -1.20
C PHE A 94 -3.19 4.18 -2.26
N ILE A 95 -4.46 4.32 -2.68
CA ILE A 95 -4.90 5.31 -3.66
C ILE A 95 -4.73 6.73 -3.10
N ILE A 96 -5.24 6.99 -1.89
CA ILE A 96 -5.20 8.32 -1.27
C ILE A 96 -3.76 8.74 -0.99
N GLY A 97 -2.98 7.89 -0.31
CA GLY A 97 -1.58 8.16 0.01
C GLY A 97 -0.73 8.32 -1.26
N GLY A 98 -0.96 7.48 -2.27
CA GLY A 98 -0.30 7.59 -3.57
C GLY A 98 -0.62 8.90 -4.27
N ALA A 99 -1.89 9.32 -4.28
CA ALA A 99 -2.30 10.60 -4.87
C ALA A 99 -1.66 11.80 -4.14
N ILE A 100 -1.61 11.77 -2.81
CA ILE A 100 -0.95 12.80 -1.99
C ILE A 100 0.56 12.87 -2.31
N ALA A 101 1.22 11.72 -2.37
CA ALA A 101 2.65 11.65 -2.66
C ALA A 101 2.98 12.13 -4.09
N ILE A 102 2.19 11.72 -5.08
CA ILE A 102 2.33 12.17 -6.47
C ILE A 102 2.08 13.67 -6.58
N PHE A 103 1.05 14.19 -5.90
CA PHE A 103 0.76 15.62 -5.87
C PHE A 103 1.97 16.42 -5.37
N ALA A 104 2.61 16.00 -4.27
CA ALA A 104 3.82 16.65 -3.77
C ALA A 104 5.00 16.58 -4.76
N VAL A 105 5.16 15.47 -5.50
CA VAL A 105 6.19 15.36 -6.56
C VAL A 105 5.91 16.32 -7.71
N LEU A 106 4.65 16.48 -8.11
CA LEU A 106 4.23 17.33 -9.23
C LEU A 106 4.34 18.83 -8.95
N LEU A 107 4.30 19.25 -7.68
CA LEU A 107 4.55 20.65 -7.31
C LEU A 107 5.99 21.10 -7.63
N GLY A 108 6.90 20.13 -7.81
CA GLY A 108 8.27 20.37 -8.25
C GLY A 108 9.16 20.97 -7.15
N PRO A 109 10.48 21.06 -7.40
CA PRO A 109 11.39 21.74 -6.49
C PRO A 109 11.04 23.23 -6.37
N ALA A 110 11.33 23.84 -5.23
CA ALA A 110 11.33 25.31 -5.11
C ALA A 110 12.28 25.88 -6.19
N ALA A 111 11.81 26.84 -6.98
CA ALA A 111 12.67 27.63 -7.87
C ALA A 111 13.71 28.43 -7.06
#